data_AF-A0A4Q3YS40-F1
#
_entry.id   AF-A0A4Q3YS40-F1
#
_cell.length_a   1.000
_cell.length_b   1.000
_cell.length_c   1.000
_cell.angle_alpha   90.00
_cell.angle_beta   90.00
_cell.angle_gamma   90.00
#
_symmetry.space_group_name_H-M   'P 1'
#
loop_
_entity.id
_entity.type
_entity.pdbx_description
1 polymer ?
#
loop_
_entity_poly.entity_id
_entity_poly.type
_entity_poly.pdbx_seq_one_letter_code
_entity_poly.pdbx_strand_id
1 'polypeptide(L)'
;MTYLPRWTRRAVMDGSGRDPLGLSRVSDNFTDLLLPSIITTTNRARYYSFYPWALRESIESLKNDDGTTEFVDEFRKREAAFAIASKLGKDTDLSVVGIDQVNKYLGEISGKESVSTVFRVLPANNMGGFGQYYGGCLSSLGLGGWDDDGFWQVSAKRGNKLADAFANSVAGTPFVKQRYGGMETVPLTILRDSCSGFSLDGIRRDDAKDERILLTRMFFDLDEDASVHGSSHRQATLGQLLHVLDAYDAIGSPPTRRDISRSCLYWPHYYGSLYGTNGRSVPYAANSAFSDTGGYWRQFCANQFFTYAAEELLQAILDVVSKTGEGLTRAELVKALTATGFVDELELVTGRILSGPAALM
;
A
#
# COMPACT_ATOMS: atom_id res chain seq x y z
N MET A 1 3.81 -51.02 -2.90
CA MET A 1 4.33 -49.72 -2.43
C MET A 1 3.87 -48.52 -3.27
N THR A 2 2.86 -48.67 -4.14
CA THR A 2 2.49 -47.65 -5.16
C THR A 2 1.42 -46.65 -4.71
N TYR A 3 0.99 -46.69 -3.43
CA TYR A 3 -0.14 -45.91 -2.93
C TYR A 3 0.17 -45.10 -1.65
N LEU A 4 1.45 -44.89 -1.32
CA LEU A 4 1.80 -43.95 -0.26
C LEU A 4 1.86 -42.54 -0.85
N PRO A 5 1.19 -41.55 -0.24
CA PRO A 5 1.28 -40.16 -0.69
C PRO A 5 2.74 -39.70 -0.69
N ARG A 6 3.24 -39.31 -1.86
CA ARG A 6 4.59 -38.76 -2.03
C ARG A 6 4.54 -37.25 -1.76
N TRP A 7 4.53 -36.90 -0.48
CA TRP A 7 4.51 -35.52 0.02
C TRP A 7 5.70 -34.65 -0.46
N THR A 8 6.73 -35.26 -1.03
CA THR A 8 7.96 -34.61 -1.51
C THR A 8 7.89 -34.12 -2.96
N ARG A 9 6.85 -34.49 -3.73
CA ARG A 9 6.71 -33.97 -5.11
C ARG A 9 6.18 -32.55 -5.05
N ARG A 10 6.98 -31.58 -5.52
CA ARG A 10 6.58 -30.16 -5.65
C ARG A 10 5.26 -30.08 -6.41
N ALA A 11 4.19 -29.68 -5.72
CA ALA A 11 2.94 -29.34 -6.37
C ALA A 11 3.15 -28.00 -7.08
N VAL A 12 2.99 -27.98 -8.41
CA VAL A 12 2.85 -26.72 -9.13
C VAL A 12 1.47 -26.19 -8.73
N MET A 13 1.44 -25.18 -7.86
CA MET A 13 0.20 -24.49 -7.54
C MET A 13 -0.02 -23.43 -8.63
N ASP A 14 -1.16 -23.49 -9.32
CA ASP A 14 -1.57 -22.51 -10.35
C ASP A 14 -1.97 -21.14 -9.75
N GLY A 15 -1.64 -20.89 -8.48
CA GLY A 15 -1.83 -19.62 -7.80
C GLY A 15 -0.93 -19.53 -6.59
N SER A 16 -0.12 -18.48 -6.51
CA SER A 16 0.60 -18.13 -5.29
C SER A 16 -0.35 -17.40 -4.35
N GLY A 17 -0.84 -18.10 -3.32
CA GLY A 17 -1.30 -17.42 -2.12
C GLY A 17 -0.14 -16.56 -1.60
N ARG A 18 -0.39 -15.27 -1.31
CA ARG A 18 0.66 -14.33 -0.87
C ARG A 18 1.26 -14.70 0.50
N ASP A 19 0.52 -15.43 1.31
CA ASP A 19 0.95 -15.93 2.63
C ASP A 19 0.43 -17.36 2.85
N PRO A 20 1.08 -18.38 2.27
CA PRO A 20 0.62 -19.76 2.38
C PRO A 20 0.81 -20.34 3.79
N LEU A 21 1.67 -19.73 4.61
CA LEU A 21 1.97 -20.16 5.97
C LEU A 21 1.15 -19.41 7.04
N GLY A 22 0.44 -18.35 6.65
CA GLY A 22 -0.33 -17.53 7.59
C GLY A 22 0.55 -16.67 8.51
N LEU A 23 1.82 -16.46 8.17
CA LEU A 23 2.79 -15.74 9.01
C LEU A 23 2.61 -14.22 8.95
N SER A 24 1.95 -13.69 7.91
CA SER A 24 1.70 -12.25 7.80
C SER A 24 0.63 -11.76 8.76
N ARG A 25 -0.29 -12.64 9.19
CA ARG A 25 -1.47 -12.28 10.00
C ARG A 25 -1.14 -11.48 11.26
N VAL A 26 -0.04 -11.80 11.93
CA VAL A 26 0.38 -11.07 13.13
C VAL A 26 0.77 -9.64 12.79
N SER A 27 1.51 -9.47 11.69
CA SER A 27 1.91 -8.16 11.18
C SER A 27 0.72 -7.36 10.64
N ASP A 28 -0.23 -8.03 9.97
CA ASP A 28 -1.47 -7.42 9.49
C ASP A 28 -2.28 -6.85 10.67
N ASN A 29 -2.43 -7.62 11.76
CA ASN A 29 -3.10 -7.16 12.99
C ASN A 29 -2.42 -5.93 13.61
N PHE A 30 -1.08 -5.89 13.63
CA PHE A 30 -0.36 -4.70 14.10
C PHE A 30 -0.63 -3.50 13.20
N THR A 31 -0.62 -3.67 11.88
CA THR A 31 -0.90 -2.54 10.97
C THR A 31 -2.34 -2.07 11.06
N ASP A 32 -3.31 -2.96 11.26
CA ASP A 32 -4.72 -2.60 11.47
C ASP A 32 -4.93 -1.82 12.78
N LEU A 33 -4.20 -2.21 13.83
CA LEU A 33 -4.21 -1.49 15.11
C LEU A 33 -3.52 -0.14 15.02
N LEU A 34 -2.35 -0.07 14.38
CA LEU A 34 -1.45 1.09 14.39
C LEU A 34 -1.82 2.14 13.36
N LEU A 35 -2.34 1.72 12.21
CA LEU A 35 -2.69 2.58 11.08
C LEU A 35 -4.12 2.28 10.60
N PRO A 36 -5.14 2.28 11.49
CA PRO A 36 -6.51 1.99 11.09
C PRO A 36 -6.94 2.91 9.95
N SER A 37 -7.57 2.33 8.93
CA SER A 37 -8.10 3.03 7.75
C SER A 37 -7.06 3.70 6.84
N ILE A 38 -5.76 3.49 7.08
CA ILE A 38 -4.69 3.82 6.14
C ILE A 38 -4.23 2.50 5.51
N ILE A 39 -4.46 2.34 4.20
CA ILE A 39 -4.03 1.12 3.52
C ILE A 39 -2.50 1.06 3.44
N THR A 40 -1.96 -0.15 3.60
CA THR A 40 -0.51 -0.44 3.50
C THR A 40 -0.11 -0.96 2.12
N THR A 41 -1.09 -1.29 1.27
CA THR A 41 -0.87 -1.91 -0.05
C THR A 41 -0.65 -0.92 -1.18
N THR A 42 -1.03 0.35 -0.99
CA THR A 42 -0.77 1.41 -1.96
C THR A 42 -0.34 2.68 -1.23
N ASN A 43 0.45 3.52 -1.87
CA ASN A 43 1.17 4.63 -1.23
C ASN A 43 0.72 5.99 -1.74
N ARG A 44 -0.59 6.16 -1.97
CA ARG A 44 -1.18 7.27 -2.72
C ARG A 44 -2.37 7.89 -1.98
N ALA A 45 -2.11 8.96 -1.22
CA ALA A 45 -3.13 9.66 -0.43
C ALA A 45 -4.28 10.26 -1.26
N ARG A 46 -4.03 10.70 -2.51
CA ARG A 46 -5.05 11.41 -3.31
C ARG A 46 -6.26 10.53 -3.68
N TYR A 47 -6.15 9.20 -3.62
CA TYR A 47 -7.30 8.32 -3.80
C TYR A 47 -8.40 8.55 -2.74
N TYR A 48 -8.04 9.00 -1.54
CA TYR A 48 -9.00 9.36 -0.50
C TYR A 48 -9.83 10.61 -0.83
N SER A 49 -9.37 11.45 -1.77
CA SER A 49 -10.14 12.58 -2.31
C SER A 49 -10.84 12.21 -3.62
N PHE A 50 -10.15 11.49 -4.50
CA PHE A 50 -10.66 11.09 -5.82
C PHE A 50 -11.89 10.19 -5.71
N TYR A 51 -11.89 9.17 -4.85
CA TYR A 51 -13.00 8.22 -4.80
C TYR A 51 -14.31 8.85 -4.31
N PRO A 52 -14.35 9.65 -3.21
CA PRO A 52 -15.55 10.40 -2.86
C PRO A 52 -16.09 11.27 -4.00
N TRP A 53 -15.20 11.95 -4.74
CA TRP A 53 -15.60 12.72 -5.92
C TRP A 53 -16.18 11.83 -7.03
N ALA A 54 -15.47 10.79 -7.45
CA ALA A 54 -15.89 9.92 -8.56
C ALA A 54 -17.21 9.22 -8.26
N LEU A 55 -17.41 8.73 -7.04
CA LEU A 55 -18.66 8.07 -6.61
C LEU A 55 -19.83 9.06 -6.63
N ARG A 56 -19.63 10.28 -6.11
CA ARG A 56 -20.66 11.33 -6.14
C ARG A 56 -21.06 11.71 -7.57
N GLU A 57 -20.07 11.97 -8.43
CA GLU A 57 -20.31 12.34 -9.83
C GLU A 57 -21.01 11.23 -10.61
N SER A 58 -20.69 9.96 -10.34
CA SER A 58 -21.38 8.82 -10.93
C SER A 58 -22.85 8.76 -10.51
N ILE A 59 -23.16 8.94 -9.22
CA ILE A 59 -24.55 8.97 -8.72
C ILE A 59 -25.32 10.13 -9.34
N GLU A 60 -24.71 11.32 -9.40
CA GLU A 60 -25.34 12.51 -9.98
C GLU A 60 -25.61 12.37 -11.48
N SER A 61 -24.72 11.66 -12.21
CA SER A 61 -24.92 11.39 -13.64
C SER A 61 -26.14 10.50 -13.88
N LEU A 62 -26.35 9.50 -13.03
CA LEU A 62 -27.47 8.56 -13.15
C LEU A 62 -28.84 9.21 -12.84
N LYS A 63 -28.88 10.30 -12.06
CA LYS A 63 -30.15 11.01 -11.79
C LYS A 63 -30.79 11.58 -13.06
N ASN A 64 -30.00 11.80 -14.10
CA ASN A 64 -30.44 12.32 -15.38
C ASN A 64 -30.44 11.26 -16.49
N ASP A 65 -30.13 10.01 -16.15
CA ASP A 65 -30.12 8.87 -17.06
C ASP A 65 -31.53 8.29 -17.20
N ASP A 66 -31.81 7.62 -18.31
CA ASP A 66 -33.09 6.96 -18.56
C ASP A 66 -33.24 5.60 -17.83
N GLY A 67 -32.26 5.25 -16.99
CA GLY A 67 -32.24 4.02 -16.20
C GLY A 67 -31.57 2.86 -16.93
N THR A 68 -30.88 3.10 -18.04
CA THR A 68 -30.18 2.06 -18.81
C THR A 68 -28.74 1.85 -18.35
N THR A 69 -28.14 2.85 -17.69
CA THR A 69 -26.73 2.79 -17.30
C THR A 69 -26.57 2.26 -15.86
N GLU A 70 -25.73 1.24 -15.68
CA GLU A 70 -25.38 0.75 -14.34
C GLU A 70 -24.39 1.70 -13.63
N PHE A 71 -24.59 1.89 -12.32
CA PHE A 71 -23.71 2.74 -11.50
C PHE A 71 -22.22 2.36 -11.59
N VAL A 72 -21.95 1.06 -11.57
CA VAL A 72 -20.59 0.51 -11.64
C VAL A 72 -19.92 0.94 -12.95
N ASP A 73 -20.65 0.98 -14.05
CA ASP A 73 -20.11 1.37 -15.35
C ASP A 73 -19.82 2.87 -15.42
N GLU A 74 -20.67 3.72 -14.87
CA GLU A 74 -20.39 5.17 -14.75
C GLU A 74 -19.17 5.48 -13.90
N PHE A 75 -18.99 4.74 -12.81
CA PHE A 75 -17.82 4.85 -11.94
C PHE A 75 -16.53 4.39 -12.66
N ARG A 76 -16.58 3.24 -13.34
CA ARG A 76 -15.43 2.66 -14.04
C ARG A 76 -14.86 3.59 -15.10
N LYS A 77 -15.72 4.28 -15.87
CA LYS A 77 -15.27 5.26 -16.89
C LYS A 77 -14.40 6.35 -16.28
N ARG A 78 -14.78 6.86 -15.10
CA ARG A 78 -14.01 7.88 -14.36
C ARG A 78 -12.72 7.32 -13.78
N GLU A 79 -12.76 6.13 -13.20
CA GLU A 79 -11.56 5.48 -12.64
C GLU A 79 -10.52 5.17 -13.74
N ALA A 80 -10.95 4.64 -14.89
CA ALA A 80 -10.08 4.38 -16.02
C ALA A 80 -9.42 5.66 -16.57
N ALA A 81 -10.22 6.72 -16.78
CA ALA A 81 -9.70 8.02 -17.22
C ALA A 81 -8.66 8.59 -16.23
N PHE A 82 -8.95 8.52 -14.93
CA PHE A 82 -8.04 9.01 -13.88
C PHE A 82 -6.77 8.17 -13.79
N ALA A 83 -6.84 6.85 -13.95
CA ALA A 83 -5.68 5.97 -13.95
C ALA A 83 -4.78 6.22 -15.16
N ILE A 84 -5.36 6.44 -16.35
CA ILE A 84 -4.62 6.81 -17.56
C ILE A 84 -3.95 8.18 -17.37
N ALA A 85 -4.70 9.21 -16.97
CA ALA A 85 -4.15 10.54 -16.75
C ALA A 85 -3.05 10.51 -15.67
N SER A 86 -3.23 9.72 -14.61
CA SER A 86 -2.21 9.50 -13.57
C SER A 86 -0.95 8.82 -14.08
N LYS A 87 -1.06 7.91 -15.05
CA LYS A 87 0.12 7.32 -15.72
C LYS A 87 0.80 8.33 -16.65
N LEU A 88 0.04 9.10 -17.41
CA LEU A 88 0.58 10.08 -18.36
C LEU A 88 1.29 11.24 -17.66
N GLY A 89 0.78 11.69 -16.51
CA GLY A 89 1.37 12.77 -15.69
C GLY A 89 2.13 12.25 -14.47
N LYS A 90 2.67 11.02 -14.52
CA LYS A 90 3.39 10.43 -13.40
C LYS A 90 4.75 11.12 -13.22
N ASP A 91 4.86 11.90 -12.16
CA ASP A 91 6.07 12.67 -11.79
C ASP A 91 6.87 12.00 -10.66
N THR A 92 6.36 10.90 -10.13
CA THR A 92 6.98 10.15 -9.03
C THR A 92 7.18 8.67 -9.37
N ASP A 93 7.94 7.95 -8.57
CA ASP A 93 8.10 6.50 -8.70
C ASP A 93 6.89 5.70 -8.19
N LEU A 94 5.99 6.31 -7.40
CA LEU A 94 4.87 5.62 -6.79
C LEU A 94 3.91 4.99 -7.80
N SER A 95 3.38 3.82 -7.43
CA SER A 95 2.48 3.06 -8.28
C SER A 95 1.12 3.76 -8.45
N VAL A 96 0.45 3.41 -9.56
CA VAL A 96 -0.95 3.71 -9.83
C VAL A 96 -1.70 2.39 -9.67
N VAL A 97 -2.86 2.39 -9.03
CA VAL A 97 -3.66 1.17 -8.94
C VAL A 97 -4.05 0.71 -10.35
N GLY A 98 -3.82 -0.57 -10.65
CA GLY A 98 -4.12 -1.14 -11.98
C GLY A 98 -3.12 -0.77 -13.07
N ILE A 99 -1.90 -0.34 -12.72
CA ILE A 99 -0.92 0.16 -13.70
C ILE A 99 -0.58 -0.83 -14.81
N ASP A 100 -0.55 -2.13 -14.52
CA ASP A 100 -0.25 -3.15 -15.53
C ASP A 100 -1.33 -3.19 -16.61
N GLN A 101 -2.59 -3.09 -16.20
CA GLN A 101 -3.73 -3.05 -17.12
C GLN A 101 -3.75 -1.73 -17.92
N VAL A 102 -3.41 -0.61 -17.29
CA VAL A 102 -3.26 0.69 -17.97
C VAL A 102 -2.13 0.64 -19.00
N ASN A 103 -0.96 0.08 -18.66
CA ASN A 103 0.17 -0.05 -19.56
C ASN A 103 -0.16 -0.94 -20.77
N LYS A 104 -0.80 -2.09 -20.53
CA LYS A 104 -1.29 -2.98 -21.59
C LYS A 104 -2.20 -2.21 -22.56
N TYR A 105 -3.18 -1.51 -21.99
CA TYR A 105 -4.17 -0.77 -22.78
C TYR A 105 -3.55 0.38 -23.58
N LEU A 106 -2.65 1.16 -22.98
CA LEU A 106 -1.91 2.22 -23.67
C LEU A 106 -1.02 1.68 -24.80
N GLY A 107 -0.46 0.48 -24.64
CA GLY A 107 0.29 -0.21 -25.70
C GLY A 107 -0.59 -0.59 -26.89
N GLU A 108 -1.81 -1.07 -26.64
CA GLU A 108 -2.78 -1.48 -27.68
C GLU A 108 -3.34 -0.31 -28.51
N ILE A 109 -3.31 0.91 -27.97
CA ILE A 109 -3.82 2.12 -28.65
C ILE A 109 -2.73 3.00 -29.28
N SER A 110 -1.49 2.50 -29.39
CA SER A 110 -0.39 3.24 -30.02
C SER A 110 -0.79 3.78 -31.41
N GLY A 111 -0.68 5.09 -31.60
CA GLY A 111 -1.07 5.78 -32.84
C GLY A 111 -2.55 6.20 -32.95
N LYS A 112 -3.39 5.94 -31.93
CA LYS A 112 -4.78 6.41 -31.89
C LYS A 112 -4.90 7.78 -31.22
N GLU A 113 -5.87 8.58 -31.67
CA GLU A 113 -6.17 9.90 -31.13
C GLU A 113 -7.03 9.86 -29.86
N SER A 114 -7.76 8.76 -29.65
CA SER A 114 -8.66 8.57 -28.52
C SER A 114 -8.42 7.24 -27.81
N VAL A 115 -8.83 7.20 -26.54
CA VAL A 115 -8.73 6.05 -25.65
C VAL A 115 -10.11 5.73 -25.10
N SER A 116 -10.45 4.45 -25.02
CA SER A 116 -11.67 4.04 -24.36
C SER A 116 -11.47 3.89 -22.85
N THR A 117 -12.49 4.27 -22.10
CA THR A 117 -12.50 4.32 -20.62
C THR A 117 -13.36 3.21 -20.02
N VAL A 118 -13.93 2.31 -20.84
CA VAL A 118 -14.84 1.26 -20.33
C VAL A 118 -14.11 0.03 -19.76
N PHE A 119 -12.77 0.01 -19.78
CA PHE A 119 -12.01 -1.11 -19.24
C PHE A 119 -11.93 -1.06 -17.71
N ARG A 120 -11.69 -2.22 -17.09
CA ARG A 120 -11.50 -2.35 -15.65
C ARG A 120 -10.02 -2.14 -15.32
N VAL A 121 -9.70 -1.19 -14.44
CA VAL A 121 -8.31 -1.00 -13.98
C VAL A 121 -7.80 -2.22 -13.19
N LEU A 122 -8.69 -2.94 -12.51
CA LEU A 122 -8.42 -4.24 -11.89
C LEU A 122 -9.45 -5.26 -12.38
N PRO A 123 -9.08 -6.20 -13.27
CA PRO A 123 -10.04 -7.14 -13.86
C PRO A 123 -10.80 -8.01 -12.85
N ALA A 124 -10.16 -8.33 -11.71
CA ALA A 124 -10.71 -9.21 -10.68
C ALA A 124 -11.77 -8.54 -9.77
N ASN A 125 -11.94 -7.21 -9.84
CA ASN A 125 -12.89 -6.48 -8.99
C ASN A 125 -13.69 -5.47 -9.83
N ASN A 126 -15.02 -5.61 -9.87
CA ASN A 126 -15.89 -4.76 -10.70
C ASN A 126 -15.81 -3.28 -10.32
N MET A 127 -15.56 -2.97 -9.04
CA MET A 127 -15.39 -1.62 -8.52
C MET A 127 -13.91 -1.19 -8.46
N GLY A 128 -13.05 -1.89 -9.19
CA GLY A 128 -11.64 -1.53 -9.40
C GLY A 128 -10.85 -1.33 -8.11
N GLY A 129 -10.04 -0.27 -8.07
CA GLY A 129 -9.20 0.04 -6.91
C GLY A 129 -10.01 0.43 -5.68
N PHE A 130 -11.17 1.07 -5.89
CA PHE A 130 -12.09 1.40 -4.81
C PHE A 130 -12.57 0.14 -4.09
N GLY A 131 -13.16 -0.80 -4.84
CA GLY A 131 -13.69 -2.04 -4.27
C GLY A 131 -12.61 -2.95 -3.68
N GLN A 132 -11.40 -2.92 -4.24
CA GLN A 132 -10.32 -3.81 -3.80
C GLN A 132 -9.58 -3.30 -2.55
N TYR A 133 -9.38 -1.99 -2.43
CA TYR A 133 -8.47 -1.43 -1.42
C TYR A 133 -9.11 -0.32 -0.56
N TYR A 134 -9.93 0.56 -1.15
CA TYR A 134 -10.28 1.81 -0.48
C TYR A 134 -11.65 1.80 0.21
N GLY A 135 -12.63 1.03 -0.27
CA GLY A 135 -14.02 1.09 0.24
C GLY A 135 -14.12 0.95 1.77
N GLY A 136 -13.48 -0.05 2.37
CA GLY A 136 -13.49 -0.24 3.82
C GLY A 136 -12.82 0.90 4.59
N CYS A 137 -11.70 1.42 4.06
CA CYS A 137 -10.96 2.52 4.68
C CYS A 137 -11.73 3.85 4.59
N LEU A 138 -12.35 4.14 3.45
CA LEU A 138 -13.20 5.32 3.27
C LEU A 138 -14.41 5.26 4.21
N SER A 139 -14.99 4.08 4.41
CA SER A 139 -16.10 3.87 5.34
C SER A 139 -15.69 4.16 6.79
N SER A 140 -14.58 3.56 7.23
CA SER A 140 -14.07 3.75 8.59
C SER A 140 -13.62 5.19 8.89
N LEU A 141 -13.20 5.96 7.88
CA LEU A 141 -12.89 7.39 8.01
C LEU A 141 -14.13 8.30 7.97
N GLY A 142 -15.33 7.74 7.79
CA GLY A 142 -16.58 8.48 7.69
C GLY A 142 -16.71 9.29 6.40
N LEU A 143 -16.05 8.84 5.32
CA LEU A 143 -16.14 9.47 3.99
C LEU A 143 -17.33 8.98 3.17
N GLY A 144 -17.90 7.85 3.56
CA GLY A 144 -19.11 7.30 2.97
C GLY A 144 -19.43 5.94 3.55
N GLY A 145 -20.36 5.22 2.93
CA GLY A 145 -20.69 3.86 3.32
C GLY A 145 -21.65 3.25 2.31
N TRP A 146 -21.83 1.94 2.36
CA TRP A 146 -22.86 1.26 1.60
C TRP A 146 -24.20 1.43 2.31
N ASP A 147 -25.25 1.76 1.57
CA ASP A 147 -26.62 1.68 2.04
C ASP A 147 -27.17 0.25 1.89
N ASP A 148 -28.40 0.03 2.38
CA ASP A 148 -29.07 -1.27 2.39
C ASP A 148 -29.36 -1.79 0.96
N ASP A 149 -29.41 -0.90 -0.02
CA ASP A 149 -29.62 -1.21 -1.43
C ASP A 149 -28.30 -1.50 -2.18
N GLY A 150 -27.16 -1.46 -1.46
CA GLY A 150 -25.84 -1.75 -2.01
C GLY A 150 -25.25 -0.60 -2.83
N PHE A 151 -25.75 0.63 -2.67
CA PHE A 151 -25.15 1.82 -3.26
C PHE A 151 -24.22 2.50 -2.27
N TRP A 152 -23.09 3.00 -2.77
CA TRP A 152 -22.19 3.78 -1.95
C TRP A 152 -22.72 5.21 -1.81
N GLN A 153 -22.93 5.67 -0.58
CA GLN A 153 -23.29 7.04 -0.26
C GLN A 153 -22.09 7.83 0.25
N VAL A 154 -21.87 9.02 -0.32
CA VAL A 154 -20.82 9.92 0.16
C VAL A 154 -21.32 10.68 1.38
N SER A 155 -20.53 10.67 2.45
CA SER A 155 -20.89 11.32 3.72
C SER A 155 -21.01 12.83 3.56
N ALA A 156 -22.13 13.40 4.03
CA ALA A 156 -22.35 14.84 4.04
C ALA A 156 -21.34 15.62 4.91
N LYS A 157 -20.71 14.97 5.91
CA LYS A 157 -19.78 15.61 6.84
C LYS A 157 -18.38 15.76 6.26
N ARG A 158 -17.72 14.64 5.97
CA ARG A 158 -16.31 14.60 5.53
C ARG A 158 -16.17 14.27 4.05
N GLY A 159 -16.96 13.32 3.55
CA GLY A 159 -16.93 12.86 2.16
C GLY A 159 -17.13 14.00 1.15
N ASN A 160 -18.20 14.78 1.31
CA ASN A 160 -18.50 15.90 0.41
C ASN A 160 -17.42 16.98 0.42
N LYS A 161 -16.85 17.31 1.59
CA LYS A 161 -15.76 18.31 1.67
C LYS A 161 -14.53 17.88 0.87
N LEU A 162 -14.14 16.62 0.96
CA LEU A 162 -13.02 16.09 0.16
C LEU A 162 -13.37 16.00 -1.33
N ALA A 163 -14.59 15.59 -1.66
CA ALA A 163 -15.06 15.56 -3.04
C ALA A 163 -15.09 16.96 -3.67
N ASP A 164 -15.51 17.98 -2.93
CA ASP A 164 -15.50 19.38 -3.35
C ASP A 164 -14.07 19.91 -3.51
N ALA A 165 -13.18 19.62 -2.56
CA ALA A 165 -11.78 20.01 -2.66
C ALA A 165 -11.11 19.38 -3.90
N PHE A 166 -11.36 18.10 -4.18
CA PHE A 166 -10.91 17.45 -5.40
C PHE A 166 -11.51 18.13 -6.63
N ALA A 167 -12.83 18.32 -6.69
CA ALA A 167 -13.54 18.95 -7.80
C ALA A 167 -12.97 20.33 -8.14
N ASN A 168 -12.73 21.16 -7.12
CA ASN A 168 -12.13 22.48 -7.28
C ASN A 168 -10.72 22.42 -7.86
N SER A 169 -9.90 21.47 -7.39
CA SER A 169 -8.52 21.29 -7.89
C SER A 169 -8.48 20.85 -9.37
N VAL A 170 -9.52 20.17 -9.85
CA VAL A 170 -9.59 19.65 -11.23
C VAL A 170 -10.51 20.46 -12.14
N ALA A 171 -11.27 21.43 -11.63
CA ALA A 171 -12.23 22.25 -12.38
C ALA A 171 -11.59 23.01 -13.56
N GLY A 172 -10.30 23.33 -13.45
CA GLY A 172 -9.53 24.00 -14.51
C GLY A 172 -9.18 23.10 -15.69
N THR A 173 -9.20 21.78 -15.52
CA THR A 173 -8.67 20.81 -16.48
C THR A 173 -9.58 20.64 -17.70
N PRO A 174 -9.03 20.39 -18.91
CA PRO A 174 -9.82 20.10 -20.10
C PRO A 174 -10.84 18.96 -19.91
N PHE A 175 -10.46 17.90 -19.21
CA PHE A 175 -11.33 16.76 -18.92
C PHE A 175 -12.64 17.17 -18.23
N VAL A 176 -12.54 18.03 -17.21
CA VAL A 176 -13.70 18.50 -16.44
C VAL A 176 -14.45 19.60 -17.20
N LYS A 177 -13.75 20.60 -17.73
CA LYS A 177 -14.38 21.72 -18.47
C LYS A 177 -15.20 21.27 -19.67
N GLN A 178 -14.72 20.26 -20.38
CA GLN A 178 -15.36 19.73 -21.58
C GLN A 178 -16.28 18.54 -21.27
N ARG A 179 -16.52 18.24 -19.99
CA ARG A 179 -17.47 17.22 -19.51
C ARG A 179 -17.22 15.81 -20.07
N TYR A 180 -15.95 15.38 -20.09
CA TYR A 180 -15.59 14.01 -20.49
C TYR A 180 -15.82 12.95 -19.39
N GLY A 181 -16.27 13.36 -18.19
CA GLY A 181 -16.68 12.43 -17.14
C GLY A 181 -17.84 11.56 -17.61
N GLY A 182 -17.69 10.23 -17.53
CA GLY A 182 -18.71 9.27 -17.96
C GLY A 182 -18.71 8.96 -19.47
N MET A 183 -17.83 9.57 -20.27
CA MET A 183 -17.72 9.24 -21.70
C MET A 183 -16.95 7.95 -21.90
N GLU A 184 -17.43 7.06 -22.77
CA GLU A 184 -16.79 5.77 -23.09
C GLU A 184 -15.47 5.92 -23.87
N THR A 185 -15.31 7.04 -24.57
CA THR A 185 -14.12 7.38 -25.35
C THR A 185 -13.73 8.82 -25.08
N VAL A 186 -12.45 9.04 -24.81
CA VAL A 186 -11.89 10.37 -24.49
C VAL A 186 -10.68 10.62 -25.40
N PRO A 187 -10.51 11.82 -25.99
CA PRO A 187 -9.29 12.13 -26.72
C PRO A 187 -8.06 12.03 -25.82
N LEU A 188 -7.00 11.41 -26.31
CA LEU A 188 -5.76 11.23 -25.54
C LEU A 188 -5.10 12.57 -25.20
N THR A 189 -5.23 13.56 -26.08
CA THR A 189 -4.81 14.94 -25.85
C THR A 189 -5.49 15.55 -24.63
N ILE A 190 -6.80 15.34 -24.46
CA ILE A 190 -7.55 15.84 -23.30
C ILE A 190 -7.00 15.26 -21.99
N LEU A 191 -6.73 13.95 -21.93
CA LEU A 191 -6.15 13.33 -20.73
C LEU A 191 -4.72 13.79 -20.48
N ARG A 192 -3.92 13.97 -21.54
CA ARG A 192 -2.55 14.50 -21.44
C ARG A 192 -2.54 15.94 -20.93
N ASP A 193 -3.39 16.80 -21.46
CA ASP A 193 -3.47 18.21 -21.07
C ASP A 193 -4.09 18.38 -19.67
N SER A 194 -4.86 17.38 -19.23
CA SER A 194 -5.44 17.35 -17.88
C SER A 194 -4.51 16.74 -16.84
N CYS A 195 -3.48 15.97 -17.22
CA CYS A 195 -2.75 15.10 -16.27
C CYS A 195 -2.01 15.85 -15.17
N SER A 196 -1.66 17.13 -15.37
CA SER A 196 -1.04 17.93 -14.31
C SER A 196 -1.97 18.09 -13.10
N GLY A 197 -3.27 18.30 -13.32
CA GLY A 197 -4.29 18.44 -12.28
C GLY A 197 -5.07 17.15 -12.00
N PHE A 198 -5.55 16.48 -13.05
CA PHE A 198 -6.36 15.25 -12.99
C PHE A 198 -5.46 14.00 -12.95
N SER A 199 -4.66 13.87 -11.89
CA SER A 199 -3.78 12.73 -11.64
C SER A 199 -3.54 12.50 -10.16
N LEU A 200 -2.88 11.41 -9.78
CA LEU A 200 -2.44 11.21 -8.40
C LEU A 200 -1.38 12.24 -7.95
N ASP A 201 -0.48 12.65 -8.84
CA ASP A 201 0.62 13.57 -8.50
C ASP A 201 0.18 15.04 -8.44
N GLY A 202 -0.96 15.39 -9.05
CA GLY A 202 -1.53 16.73 -8.98
C GLY A 202 -1.91 17.20 -7.57
N ILE A 203 -1.93 16.31 -6.55
CA ILE A 203 -2.11 16.68 -5.13
C ILE A 203 -1.04 17.68 -4.65
N ARG A 204 0.08 17.78 -5.35
CA ARG A 204 1.20 18.68 -5.01
C ARG A 204 1.01 20.11 -5.47
N ARG A 205 0.05 20.37 -6.36
CA ARG A 205 -0.21 21.69 -6.92
C ARG A 205 -0.86 22.61 -5.89
N ASP A 206 -0.73 23.92 -6.08
CA ASP A 206 -1.30 24.90 -5.16
C ASP A 206 -2.83 24.87 -5.12
N ASP A 207 -3.48 24.57 -6.24
CA ASP A 207 -4.95 24.41 -6.33
C ASP A 207 -5.48 23.16 -5.60
N ALA A 208 -4.61 22.20 -5.27
CA ALA A 208 -4.92 21.04 -4.43
C ALA A 208 -4.63 21.26 -2.94
N LYS A 209 -4.36 22.50 -2.50
CA LYS A 209 -4.02 22.82 -1.10
C LYS A 209 -5.12 22.38 -0.13
N ASP A 210 -6.38 22.58 -0.47
CA ASP A 210 -7.51 22.22 0.40
C ASP A 210 -7.63 20.71 0.55
N GLU A 211 -7.37 19.92 -0.50
CA GLU A 211 -7.27 18.46 -0.41
C GLU A 211 -6.19 18.06 0.59
N ARG A 212 -4.98 18.64 0.49
CA ARG A 212 -3.87 18.33 1.41
C ARG A 212 -4.24 18.64 2.85
N ILE A 213 -4.83 19.80 3.11
CA ILE A 213 -5.24 20.20 4.47
C ILE A 213 -6.26 19.21 5.03
N LEU A 214 -7.31 18.89 4.27
CA LEU A 214 -8.35 17.97 4.72
C LEU A 214 -7.81 16.56 4.96
N LEU A 215 -6.98 16.04 4.05
CA LEU A 215 -6.34 14.73 4.20
C LEU A 215 -5.40 14.68 5.40
N THR A 216 -4.57 15.71 5.61
CA THR A 216 -3.67 15.78 6.77
C THR A 216 -4.46 15.81 8.07
N ARG A 217 -5.48 16.66 8.18
CA ARG A 217 -6.30 16.74 9.40
C ARG A 217 -7.00 15.41 9.69
N MET A 218 -7.54 14.76 8.66
CA MET A 218 -8.21 13.48 8.77
C MET A 218 -7.26 12.34 9.18
N PHE A 219 -6.08 12.22 8.56
CA PHE A 219 -5.15 11.13 8.91
C PHE A 219 -4.56 11.30 10.30
N PHE A 220 -4.29 12.54 10.72
CA PHE A 220 -3.74 12.84 12.05
C PHE A 220 -4.82 13.00 13.14
N ASP A 221 -6.09 12.78 12.83
CA ASP A 221 -7.21 12.98 13.76
C ASP A 221 -7.19 14.35 14.46
N LEU A 222 -6.81 15.40 13.72
CA LEU A 222 -6.66 16.77 14.27
C LEU A 222 -7.99 17.48 14.53
N ASP A 223 -9.10 16.88 14.09
CA ASP A 223 -10.47 17.38 14.27
C ASP A 223 -11.23 16.67 15.40
N GLU A 224 -10.64 15.64 16.00
CA GLU A 224 -11.27 14.85 17.08
C GLU A 224 -10.87 15.40 18.45
N ASP A 225 -11.81 15.40 19.41
CA ASP A 225 -11.53 15.85 20.77
C ASP A 225 -10.63 14.83 21.50
N ALA A 226 -9.35 15.19 21.66
CA ALA A 226 -8.35 14.36 22.34
C ALA A 226 -8.76 13.94 23.77
N SER A 227 -9.63 14.73 24.42
CA SER A 227 -10.12 14.49 25.79
C SER A 227 -11.08 13.31 25.92
N VAL A 228 -11.66 12.81 24.82
CA VAL A 228 -12.68 11.76 24.87
C VAL A 228 -12.09 10.36 24.67
N HIS A 229 -11.02 10.24 23.88
CA HIS A 229 -10.48 8.93 23.46
C HIS A 229 -8.96 8.77 23.60
N GLY A 230 -8.23 9.80 24.08
CA GLY A 230 -6.76 9.82 24.00
C GLY A 230 -6.29 9.94 22.54
N SER A 231 -4.97 10.05 22.32
CA SER A 231 -4.43 10.03 20.96
C SER A 231 -4.62 8.65 20.34
N SER A 232 -5.25 8.56 19.17
CA SER A 232 -5.40 7.29 18.44
C SER A 232 -4.02 6.69 18.11
N HIS A 233 -3.92 5.36 17.98
CA HIS A 233 -2.67 4.73 17.55
C HIS A 233 -2.21 5.24 16.17
N ARG A 234 -3.15 5.61 15.29
CA ARG A 234 -2.86 6.27 14.01
C ARG A 234 -2.17 7.61 14.23
N GLN A 235 -2.75 8.49 15.03
CA GLN A 235 -2.17 9.80 15.33
C GLN A 235 -0.80 9.66 16.00
N ALA A 236 -0.68 8.79 17.00
CA ALA A 236 0.58 8.52 17.68
C ALA A 236 1.64 7.95 16.73
N THR A 237 1.27 7.05 15.80
CA THR A 237 2.17 6.52 14.78
C THR A 237 2.67 7.61 13.86
N LEU A 238 1.77 8.43 13.30
CA LEU A 238 2.16 9.51 12.39
C LEU A 238 3.00 10.57 13.11
N GLY A 239 2.66 10.91 14.36
CA GLY A 239 3.47 11.78 15.21
C GLY A 239 4.86 11.20 15.49
N GLN A 240 4.95 9.91 15.78
CA GLN A 240 6.23 9.22 15.97
C GLN A 240 7.08 9.21 14.70
N LEU A 241 6.48 8.99 13.53
CA LEU A 241 7.20 9.07 12.25
C LEU A 241 7.74 10.48 11.98
N LEU A 242 6.97 11.53 12.28
CA LEU A 242 7.45 12.90 12.18
C LEU A 242 8.60 13.19 13.15
N HIS A 243 8.51 12.69 14.39
CA HIS A 243 9.60 12.81 15.37
C HIS A 243 10.87 12.09 14.91
N VAL A 244 10.75 10.92 14.29
CA VAL A 244 11.90 10.21 13.69
C VAL A 244 12.53 11.04 12.56
N LEU A 245 11.72 11.62 11.68
CA LEU A 245 12.22 12.47 10.59
C LEU A 245 12.98 13.69 11.14
N ASP A 246 12.43 14.38 12.14
CA ASP A 246 13.09 15.50 12.81
C ASP A 246 14.42 15.07 13.47
N ALA A 247 14.45 13.88 14.08
CA ALA A 247 15.68 13.34 14.66
C ALA A 247 16.75 13.02 13.61
N TYR A 248 16.36 12.59 12.40
CA TYR A 248 17.28 12.40 11.29
C TYR A 248 17.80 13.74 10.71
N ASP A 249 16.93 14.75 10.62
CA ASP A 249 17.30 16.10 10.20
C ASP A 249 18.34 16.70 11.16
N ALA A 250 18.14 16.52 12.47
CA ALA A 250 19.06 17.00 13.50
C ALA A 250 20.49 16.41 13.38
N ILE A 251 20.63 15.21 12.84
CA ILE A 251 21.94 14.56 12.60
C ILE A 251 22.44 14.76 11.16
N GLY A 252 21.76 15.61 10.37
CA GLY A 252 22.13 15.92 8.99
C GLY A 252 22.05 14.73 8.04
N SER A 253 21.21 13.74 8.34
CA SER A 253 21.03 12.53 7.53
C SER A 253 19.55 12.26 7.21
N PRO A 254 18.83 13.21 6.59
CA PRO A 254 17.40 13.03 6.24
C PRO A 254 17.18 11.74 5.44
N PRO A 255 16.17 10.92 5.78
CA PRO A 255 15.87 9.70 5.04
C PRO A 255 15.44 10.03 3.62
N THR A 256 15.88 9.21 2.67
CA THR A 256 15.31 9.26 1.32
C THR A 256 14.02 8.47 1.28
N ARG A 257 13.14 8.81 0.34
CA ARG A 257 11.91 8.06 0.10
C ARG A 257 12.12 6.55 -0.06
N ARG A 258 13.19 6.15 -0.77
CA ARG A 258 13.49 4.75 -1.06
C ARG A 258 13.96 3.97 0.17
N ASP A 259 14.42 4.68 1.20
CA ASP A 259 14.93 4.08 2.43
C ASP A 259 13.98 4.27 3.63
N ILE A 260 12.78 4.80 3.39
CA ILE A 260 11.86 5.20 4.47
C ILE A 260 11.50 4.04 5.39
N SER A 261 11.35 2.81 4.88
CA SER A 261 11.08 1.64 5.73
C SER A 261 12.26 1.30 6.64
N ARG A 262 13.51 1.38 6.16
CA ARG A 262 14.66 1.09 7.02
C ARG A 262 14.87 2.22 8.02
N SER A 263 14.96 3.44 7.52
CA SER A 263 15.25 4.62 8.31
C SER A 263 14.13 4.99 9.27
N CYS A 264 12.86 5.01 8.85
CA CYS A 264 11.77 5.47 9.71
C CYS A 264 11.10 4.36 10.52
N LEU A 265 11.29 3.08 10.17
CA LEU A 265 10.65 1.97 10.88
C LEU A 265 11.67 1.08 11.60
N TYR A 266 12.55 0.39 10.87
CA TYR A 266 13.41 -0.63 11.49
C TYR A 266 14.50 -0.05 12.40
N TRP A 267 15.27 0.94 11.93
CA TRP A 267 16.34 1.58 12.69
C TRP A 267 15.86 2.13 14.05
N PRO A 268 14.87 3.03 14.10
CA PRO A 268 14.42 3.63 15.35
C PRO A 268 13.69 2.64 16.27
N HIS A 269 12.87 1.73 15.74
CA HIS A 269 12.01 0.88 16.58
C HIS A 269 12.60 -0.47 16.95
N TYR A 270 13.33 -1.12 16.03
CA TYR A 270 13.94 -2.41 16.31
C TYR A 270 15.34 -2.26 16.93
N TYR A 271 16.19 -1.44 16.31
CA TYR A 271 17.57 -1.26 16.75
C TYR A 271 17.74 -0.15 17.81
N GLY A 272 16.74 0.72 17.99
CA GLY A 272 16.83 1.84 18.94
C GLY A 272 17.87 2.88 18.53
N SER A 273 18.16 3.01 17.23
CA SER A 273 19.20 3.87 16.71
C SER A 273 18.81 4.51 15.39
N LEU A 274 19.40 5.63 15.03
CA LEU A 274 19.34 6.21 13.69
C LEU A 274 20.62 5.85 12.96
N TYR A 275 20.51 5.35 11.72
CA TYR A 275 21.67 5.03 10.89
C TYR A 275 21.86 6.10 9.82
N GLY A 276 22.91 6.90 9.97
CA GLY A 276 23.21 8.01 9.07
C GLY A 276 23.87 7.57 7.77
N THR A 277 23.86 8.44 6.77
CA THR A 277 24.50 8.21 5.45
C THR A 277 26.03 8.11 5.53
N ASN A 278 26.62 8.58 6.63
CA ASN A 278 28.03 8.46 6.96
C ASN A 278 28.43 7.06 7.48
N GLY A 279 27.49 6.10 7.52
CA GLY A 279 27.73 4.74 8.01
C GLY A 279 27.83 4.62 9.54
N ARG A 280 27.47 5.67 10.28
CA ARG A 280 27.46 5.66 11.75
C ARG A 280 26.03 5.55 12.26
N SER A 281 25.85 4.73 13.30
CA SER A 281 24.63 4.72 14.08
C SER A 281 24.74 5.64 15.30
N VAL A 282 23.64 6.30 15.65
CA VAL A 282 23.50 7.08 16.87
C VAL A 282 22.26 6.62 17.63
N PRO A 283 22.24 6.61 18.97
CA PRO A 283 21.04 6.24 19.72
C PRO A 283 19.84 7.12 19.36
N TYR A 284 18.68 6.50 19.15
CA TYR A 284 17.44 7.23 18.90
C TYR A 284 16.77 7.57 20.23
N ALA A 285 16.71 8.87 20.56
CA ALA A 285 15.98 9.37 21.71
C ALA A 285 14.47 9.45 21.39
N ALA A 286 13.76 8.33 21.62
CA ALA A 286 12.32 8.27 21.44
C ALA A 286 11.59 9.22 22.39
N ASN A 287 10.56 9.92 21.89
CA ASN A 287 9.68 10.72 22.73
C ASN A 287 8.79 9.79 23.58
N SER A 288 8.77 10.01 24.89
CA SER A 288 7.98 9.21 25.84
C SER A 288 6.47 9.30 25.59
N ALA A 289 5.99 10.34 24.92
CA ALA A 289 4.60 10.45 24.47
C ALA A 289 4.20 9.32 23.49
N PHE A 290 5.16 8.66 22.85
CA PHE A 290 4.93 7.58 21.90
C PHE A 290 5.41 6.21 22.40
N SER A 291 5.62 6.03 23.71
CA SER A 291 6.17 4.78 24.27
C SER A 291 5.33 3.55 23.93
N ASP A 292 4.00 3.62 24.08
CA ASP A 292 3.10 2.49 23.79
C ASP A 292 3.14 2.12 22.31
N THR A 293 2.93 3.11 21.43
CA THR A 293 2.99 2.95 19.97
C THR A 293 4.36 2.45 19.51
N GLY A 294 5.44 2.96 20.10
CA GLY A 294 6.80 2.48 19.82
C GLY A 294 7.02 1.03 20.24
N GLY A 295 6.41 0.60 21.36
CA GLY A 295 6.42 -0.79 21.80
C GLY A 295 5.73 -1.74 20.81
N TYR A 296 4.59 -1.32 20.23
CA TYR A 296 3.92 -2.08 19.18
C TYR A 296 4.72 -2.13 17.88
N TRP A 297 5.29 -1.01 17.43
CA TRP A 297 6.16 -1.01 16.25
C TRP A 297 7.41 -1.87 16.42
N ARG A 298 8.00 -1.90 17.62
CA ARG A 298 9.11 -2.81 17.93
C ARG A 298 8.70 -4.28 17.80
N GLN A 299 7.51 -4.64 18.30
CA GLN A 299 6.97 -6.01 18.16
C GLN A 299 6.67 -6.34 16.70
N PHE A 300 6.09 -5.41 15.93
CA PHE A 300 5.91 -5.56 14.49
C PHE A 300 7.24 -5.86 13.80
N CYS A 301 8.28 -5.05 14.04
CA CYS A 301 9.60 -5.27 13.43
C CYS A 301 10.20 -6.62 13.84
N ALA A 302 10.10 -7.01 15.11
CA ALA A 302 10.58 -8.31 15.58
C ALA A 302 9.83 -9.46 14.90
N ASN A 303 8.52 -9.32 14.71
CA ASN A 303 7.72 -10.31 13.99
C ASN A 303 8.10 -10.40 12.50
N GLN A 304 8.41 -9.29 11.84
CA GLN A 304 8.91 -9.30 10.46
C GLN A 304 10.22 -10.08 10.32
N PHE A 305 11.18 -9.89 11.23
CA PHE A 305 12.41 -10.67 11.26
C PHE A 305 12.17 -12.15 11.57
N PHE A 306 11.25 -12.45 12.49
CA PHE A 306 10.85 -13.82 12.80
C PHE A 306 10.25 -14.52 11.58
N THR A 307 9.32 -13.86 10.87
CA THR A 307 8.70 -14.40 9.65
C THR A 307 9.76 -14.68 8.60
N TYR A 308 10.66 -13.72 8.35
CA TYR A 308 11.78 -13.93 7.43
C TYR A 308 12.64 -15.14 7.83
N ALA A 309 13.04 -15.25 9.11
CA ALA A 309 13.83 -16.37 9.59
C ALA A 309 13.10 -17.72 9.47
N ALA A 310 11.79 -17.74 9.72
CA ALA A 310 10.97 -18.95 9.60
C ALA A 310 10.79 -19.39 8.14
N GLU A 311 10.59 -18.45 7.22
CA GLU A 311 10.50 -18.71 5.78
C GLU A 311 11.83 -19.24 5.22
N GLU A 312 12.96 -18.60 5.57
CA GLU A 312 14.29 -19.05 5.16
C GLU A 312 14.62 -20.44 5.74
N LEU A 313 14.27 -20.71 7.00
CA LEU A 313 14.43 -22.04 7.59
C LEU A 313 13.59 -23.09 6.86
N LEU A 314 12.33 -22.77 6.53
CA LEU A 314 11.48 -23.68 5.77
C LEU A 314 12.05 -23.92 4.37
N GLN A 315 12.50 -22.87 3.69
CA GLN A 315 13.14 -22.97 2.37
C GLN A 315 14.35 -23.90 2.43
N ALA A 316 15.23 -23.72 3.42
CA ALA A 316 16.39 -24.60 3.63
C ALA A 316 15.97 -26.07 3.86
N ILE A 317 14.93 -26.32 4.67
CA ILE A 317 14.39 -27.66 4.88
C ILE A 317 13.88 -28.26 3.56
N LEU A 318 13.11 -27.50 2.78
CA LEU A 318 12.54 -27.96 1.51
C LEU A 318 13.62 -28.27 0.48
N ASP A 319 14.67 -27.45 0.41
CA ASP A 319 15.81 -27.68 -0.49
C ASP A 319 16.57 -28.95 -0.15
N VAL A 320 16.75 -29.26 1.13
CA VAL A 320 17.36 -30.52 1.58
C VAL A 320 16.46 -31.71 1.25
N VAL A 321 15.17 -31.65 1.62
CA VAL A 321 14.22 -32.76 1.40
C VAL A 321 13.97 -33.02 -0.08
N SER A 322 14.01 -32.00 -0.93
CA SER A 322 13.81 -32.13 -2.39
C SER A 322 14.85 -33.03 -3.07
N LYS A 323 16.04 -33.17 -2.47
CA LYS A 323 17.13 -34.02 -2.99
C LYS A 323 16.90 -35.51 -2.69
N THR A 324 15.94 -35.83 -1.83
CA THR A 324 15.66 -37.19 -1.35
C THR A 324 14.21 -37.56 -1.59
N GLY A 325 13.95 -38.35 -2.64
CA GLY A 325 12.59 -38.73 -3.04
C GLY A 325 11.81 -39.54 -2.00
N GLU A 326 12.51 -40.22 -1.08
CA GLU A 326 11.91 -41.03 0.01
C GLU A 326 11.67 -40.23 1.30
N GLY A 327 12.10 -38.95 1.34
CA GLY A 327 12.13 -38.13 2.55
C GLY A 327 13.38 -38.38 3.40
N LEU A 328 13.45 -37.70 4.54
CA LEU A 328 14.54 -37.79 5.51
C LEU A 328 13.99 -37.99 6.91
N THR A 329 14.72 -38.71 7.75
CA THR A 329 14.48 -38.68 9.20
C THR A 329 14.86 -37.30 9.77
N ARG A 330 14.34 -36.95 10.95
CA ARG A 330 14.70 -35.71 11.65
C ARG A 330 16.21 -35.60 11.87
N ALA A 331 16.88 -36.70 12.23
CA ALA A 331 18.32 -36.69 12.50
C ALA A 331 19.13 -36.43 11.23
N GLU A 332 18.74 -37.03 10.10
CA GLU A 332 19.39 -36.80 8.80
C GLU A 332 19.16 -35.38 8.29
N LEU A 333 17.95 -34.85 8.46
CA LEU A 333 17.63 -33.46 8.11
C LEU A 333 18.47 -32.47 8.94
N VAL A 334 18.54 -32.65 10.26
CA VAL A 334 19.37 -31.80 11.14
C VAL A 334 20.83 -31.90 10.73
N LYS A 335 21.36 -33.11 10.53
CA LYS A 335 22.75 -33.31 10.09
C LYS A 335 23.04 -32.62 8.76
N ALA A 336 22.10 -32.66 7.82
CA ALA A 336 22.24 -32.01 6.52
C ALA A 336 22.22 -30.48 6.64
N LEU A 337 21.33 -29.92 7.48
CA LEU A 337 21.23 -28.48 7.73
C LEU A 337 22.41 -27.92 8.53
N THR A 338 23.07 -28.74 9.34
CA THR A 338 24.23 -28.34 10.15
C THR A 338 25.54 -28.93 9.63
N ALA A 339 25.57 -29.39 8.37
CA ALA A 339 26.78 -29.93 7.77
C ALA A 339 27.85 -28.83 7.63
N THR A 340 29.12 -29.22 7.62
CA THR A 340 30.27 -28.29 7.53
C THR A 340 30.12 -27.31 6.37
N GLY A 341 29.63 -27.74 5.20
CA GLY A 341 29.43 -26.84 4.07
C GLY A 341 28.46 -25.67 4.34
N PHE A 342 27.44 -25.86 5.18
CA PHE A 342 26.55 -24.77 5.60
C PHE A 342 27.24 -23.84 6.60
N VAL A 343 28.06 -24.40 7.50
CA VAL A 343 28.86 -23.61 8.43
C VAL A 343 29.87 -22.77 7.66
N ASP A 344 30.62 -23.36 6.72
CA ASP A 344 31.59 -22.67 5.87
C ASP A 344 30.93 -21.51 5.08
N GLU A 345 29.71 -21.72 4.57
CA GLU A 345 28.93 -20.67 3.89
C GLU A 345 28.47 -19.56 4.85
N LEU A 346 28.04 -19.91 6.07
CA LEU A 346 27.73 -18.93 7.11
C LEU A 346 28.97 -18.13 7.52
N GLU A 347 30.14 -18.76 7.65
CA GLU A 347 31.39 -18.07 7.96
C GLU A 347 31.78 -17.09 6.84
N LEU A 348 31.61 -17.49 5.58
CA LEU A 348 31.84 -16.64 4.41
C LEU A 348 30.93 -15.40 4.41
N VAL A 349 29.64 -15.58 4.70
CA VAL A 349 28.66 -14.49 4.70
C VAL A 349 28.83 -13.55 5.90
N THR A 350 29.15 -14.10 7.08
CA THR A 350 29.21 -13.33 8.33
C THR A 350 30.60 -12.79 8.66
N GLY A 351 31.65 -13.33 8.02
CA GLY A 351 33.05 -13.01 8.31
C GLY A 351 33.51 -13.50 9.68
N ARG A 352 32.79 -14.43 10.32
CA ARG A 352 33.11 -14.98 11.65
C ARG A 352 33.34 -16.48 11.54
N ILE A 353 34.30 -17.00 12.29
CA ILE A 353 34.50 -18.46 12.44
C ILE A 353 33.46 -18.98 13.44
N LEU A 354 32.73 -20.04 13.07
CA LEU A 354 31.58 -20.55 13.80
C LEU A 354 31.72 -22.06 14.02
N SER A 355 31.48 -22.53 15.25
CA SER A 355 31.37 -23.96 15.54
C SER A 355 30.05 -24.58 15.06
N GLY A 356 29.13 -23.75 14.58
CA GLY A 356 27.80 -24.11 14.10
C GLY A 356 26.83 -22.93 14.14
N PRO A 357 25.60 -23.09 13.60
CA PRO A 357 24.66 -21.97 13.42
C PRO A 357 24.23 -21.29 14.74
N ALA A 358 24.23 -22.01 15.86
CA ALA A 358 23.88 -21.46 17.16
C ALA A 358 24.88 -20.41 17.69
N ALA A 359 26.10 -20.35 17.15
CA ALA A 359 27.12 -19.37 17.55
C ALA A 359 26.86 -17.96 17.00
N LEU A 360 25.77 -17.76 16.24
CA LEU A 360 25.34 -16.46 15.71
C LEU A 360 24.38 -15.70 16.63
N MET A 361 23.76 -16.40 17.60
CA MET A 361 22.96 -15.79 18.67
C MET A 361 23.87 -15.37 19.82
#